data_AF-A0A353XYN3-F1
#
_entry.id   AF-A0A353XYN3-F1
#
_cell.length_a   1.000
_cell.length_b   1.000
_cell.length_c   1.000
_cell.angle_alpha   90.00
_cell.angle_beta   90.00
_cell.angle_gamma   90.00
#
_symmetry.space_group_name_H-M   'P 1'
#
loop_
_entity.id
_entity.type
_entity.pdbx_description
1 polymer ?
#
loop_
_entity_poly.entity_id
_entity_poly.type
_entity_poly.pdbx_seq_one_letter_code
_entity_poly.pdbx_strand_id
1 'polypeptide(L)'
;MVEKHQFDSDQLTQQLQKAKHQPSIIKAISRPAEAMPWYKYRKIFLKPERIENGKKFMRKYHMELKQAQQTYGVPPHIITAIIGVETLYGKNTGGYAVMEALRTLAFGYPKRAKFFRSELEQYLLMAREEGLEPLTPKGSYAGAMGMPQFMPSSFRKYAVDFDGNGKRDLWSSPSDVIGSVGNYFSRHGWRAGEAVAFKLEQQPPG
;
A
#
# COMPACT_ATOMS: atom_id res chain seq x y z
N MET A 1 6.71 -13.13 19.14
CA MET A 1 6.77 -13.95 17.91
C MET A 1 6.87 -15.43 18.24
N VAL A 2 7.83 -15.86 19.07
CA VAL A 2 7.96 -17.26 19.51
C VAL A 2 6.75 -17.71 20.34
N GLU A 3 6.54 -17.12 21.52
CA GLU A 3 5.45 -17.53 22.42
C GLU A 3 4.06 -17.39 21.79
N LYS A 4 3.78 -16.23 21.18
CA LYS A 4 2.45 -15.90 20.64
C LYS A 4 2.12 -16.58 19.30
N HIS A 5 3.12 -16.74 18.43
CA HIS A 5 2.90 -17.11 17.01
C HIS A 5 3.71 -18.33 16.57
N GLN A 6 4.42 -18.98 17.49
CA GLN A 6 5.16 -20.22 17.28
C GLN A 6 6.21 -20.10 16.16
N PHE A 7 6.91 -18.96 16.12
CA PHE A 7 8.09 -18.82 15.26
C PHE A 7 9.27 -19.57 15.90
N ASP A 8 10.10 -20.19 15.07
CA ASP A 8 11.41 -20.68 15.50
C ASP A 8 12.31 -19.50 15.91
N SER A 9 12.87 -19.56 17.11
CA SER A 9 13.63 -18.45 17.71
C SER A 9 14.95 -18.20 16.97
N ASP A 10 15.64 -19.26 16.57
CA ASP A 10 16.96 -19.18 15.95
C ASP A 10 16.83 -18.65 14.52
N GLN A 11 15.90 -19.21 13.74
CA GLN A 11 15.58 -18.74 12.40
C GLN A 11 15.16 -17.27 12.40
N LEU A 12 14.27 -16.87 13.31
CA LEU A 12 13.81 -15.48 13.41
C LEU A 12 14.97 -14.53 13.76
N THR A 13 15.83 -14.93 14.70
CA THR A 13 16.99 -14.14 15.11
C THR A 13 17.96 -13.96 13.94
N GLN A 14 18.27 -15.03 13.22
CA GLN A 14 19.11 -14.98 12.03
C GLN A 14 18.53 -14.06 10.94
N GLN A 15 17.21 -14.13 10.68
CA GLN A 15 16.57 -13.25 9.70
C GLN A 15 16.65 -11.78 10.13
N LEU A 16 16.38 -11.47 11.40
CA LEU A 16 16.49 -10.10 11.94
C LEU A 16 17.92 -9.56 11.97
N GLN A 17 18.92 -10.43 12.10
CA GLN A 17 20.34 -10.06 12.00
C GLN A 17 20.75 -9.78 10.56
N LYS A 18 20.24 -10.55 9.58
CA LYS A 18 20.47 -10.32 8.15
C LYS A 18 19.83 -9.02 7.65
N ALA A 19 18.70 -8.62 8.23
CA ALA A 19 18.02 -7.36 7.88
C ALA A 19 18.88 -6.14 8.28
N LYS A 20 19.45 -5.45 7.30
CA LYS A 20 20.37 -4.32 7.54
C LYS A 20 19.62 -3.12 8.10
N HIS A 21 20.25 -2.44 9.06
CA HIS A 21 19.79 -1.12 9.48
C HIS A 21 20.04 -0.11 8.35
N GLN A 22 19.03 0.71 8.03
CA GLN A 22 19.09 1.65 6.90
C GLN A 22 19.03 3.11 7.41
N PRO A 23 20.17 3.80 7.63
CA PRO A 23 20.19 5.18 8.12
C PRO A 23 19.40 6.17 7.25
N SER A 24 19.34 5.90 5.93
CA SER A 24 18.56 6.70 4.98
C SER A 24 17.06 6.71 5.30
N ILE A 25 16.54 5.63 5.89
CA ILE A 25 15.14 5.52 6.33
C ILE A 25 14.89 6.41 7.55
N ILE A 26 15.79 6.39 8.54
CA ILE A 26 15.70 7.27 9.72
C ILE A 26 15.75 8.74 9.28
N LYS A 27 16.63 9.07 8.33
CA LYS A 27 16.69 10.41 7.74
C LYS A 27 15.39 10.77 7.04
N ALA A 28 14.82 9.87 6.24
CA ALA A 28 13.59 10.12 5.49
C ALA A 28 12.39 10.38 6.41
N ILE A 29 12.16 9.53 7.42
CA ILE A 29 11.02 9.67 8.34
C ILE A 29 11.16 10.86 9.31
N SER A 30 12.39 11.35 9.52
CA SER A 30 12.65 12.48 10.42
C SER A 30 12.57 13.84 9.72
N ARG A 31 12.38 13.88 8.40
CA ARG A 31 12.20 15.14 7.67
C ARG A 31 10.90 15.81 8.11
N PRO A 32 10.92 17.13 8.42
CA PRO A 32 9.71 17.86 8.72
C PRO A 32 8.79 17.90 7.49
N ALA A 33 7.48 17.79 7.73
CA ALA A 33 6.50 17.93 6.67
C ALA A 33 6.24 19.41 6.39
N GLU A 34 6.44 19.85 5.14
CA GLU A 34 6.02 21.18 4.68
C GLU A 34 4.62 21.10 4.09
N ALA A 35 3.69 21.92 4.62
CA ALA A 35 2.35 22.01 4.07
C ALA A 35 2.38 22.72 2.70
N MET A 36 1.79 22.09 1.69
CA MET A 36 1.71 22.65 0.35
C MET A 36 0.26 23.08 0.03
N PRO A 37 0.03 24.31 -0.47
CA PRO A 37 -1.29 24.72 -0.94
C PRO A 37 -1.84 23.80 -2.02
N TRP A 38 -3.16 23.55 -2.00
CA TRP A 38 -3.83 22.62 -2.90
C TRP A 38 -3.50 22.83 -4.38
N TYR A 39 -3.51 24.09 -4.84
CA TYR A 39 -3.25 24.43 -6.24
C TYR A 39 -1.83 24.06 -6.72
N LYS A 40 -0.86 23.95 -5.81
CA LYS A 40 0.49 23.41 -6.09
C LYS A 40 0.48 21.88 -5.96
N TYR A 41 -0.10 21.35 -4.89
CA TYR A 41 -0.13 19.92 -4.60
C TYR A 41 -0.80 19.11 -5.73
N ARG A 42 -1.96 19.56 -6.23
CA ARG A 42 -2.67 18.88 -7.33
C ARG A 42 -1.82 18.70 -8.59
N LYS A 43 -0.88 19.61 -8.87
CA LYS A 43 -0.01 19.56 -10.05
C LYS A 43 1.05 18.46 -9.97
N ILE A 44 1.35 17.97 -8.77
CA ILE A 44 2.27 16.84 -8.56
C ILE A 44 1.67 15.57 -9.19
N PHE A 45 0.35 15.41 -9.11
CA PHE A 45 -0.35 14.20 -9.50
C PHE A 45 -1.14 14.34 -10.81
N LEU A 46 -1.79 15.47 -11.05
CA LEU A 46 -2.57 15.72 -12.27
C LEU A 46 -1.67 16.08 -13.46
N LYS A 47 -0.81 15.14 -13.84
CA LYS A 47 0.11 15.26 -14.97
C LYS A 47 -0.42 14.50 -16.19
N PRO A 48 -0.18 14.98 -17.43
CA PRO A 48 -0.59 14.28 -18.65
C PRO A 48 -0.13 12.81 -18.68
N GLU A 49 1.10 12.54 -18.27
CA GLU A 49 1.66 11.19 -18.22
C GLU A 49 0.84 10.25 -17.33
N ARG A 50 0.46 10.71 -16.13
CA ARG A 50 -0.33 9.89 -15.20
C ARG A 50 -1.73 9.63 -15.74
N ILE A 51 -2.36 10.63 -16.34
CA ILE A 51 -3.68 10.50 -16.94
C ILE A 51 -3.64 9.48 -18.09
N GLU A 52 -2.63 9.57 -18.97
CA GLU A 52 -2.52 8.63 -20.09
C GLU A 52 -2.20 7.21 -19.63
N ASN A 53 -1.31 7.05 -18.65
CA ASN A 53 -1.04 5.73 -18.06
C ASN A 53 -2.27 5.15 -17.35
N GLY A 54 -3.09 5.99 -16.70
CA GLY A 54 -4.36 5.57 -16.09
C GLY A 54 -5.37 5.08 -17.12
N LYS A 55 -5.50 5.80 -18.25
CA LYS A 55 -6.34 5.34 -19.37
C LYS A 55 -5.86 4.01 -19.93
N LYS A 56 -4.54 3.83 -20.09
CA LYS A 56 -3.94 2.55 -20.52
C LYS A 56 -4.22 1.43 -19.53
N PHE A 57 -4.05 1.69 -18.23
CA PHE A 57 -4.32 0.73 -17.16
C PHE A 57 -5.79 0.30 -17.19
N MET A 58 -6.73 1.25 -17.28
CA MET A 58 -8.17 0.95 -17.36
C MET A 58 -8.53 0.14 -18.60
N ARG A 59 -7.98 0.46 -19.77
CA ARG A 59 -8.21 -0.32 -21.00
C ARG A 59 -7.68 -1.75 -20.85
N LYS A 60 -6.47 -1.89 -20.31
CA LYS A 60 -5.80 -3.18 -20.17
C LYS A 60 -6.53 -4.11 -19.20
N TYR A 61 -6.91 -3.61 -18.02
CA TYR A 61 -7.52 -4.40 -16.95
C TYR A 61 -9.01 -4.13 -16.78
N HIS A 62 -9.71 -3.90 -17.89
CA HIS A 62 -11.11 -3.48 -17.87
C HIS A 62 -12.03 -4.56 -17.26
N MET A 63 -11.70 -5.83 -17.44
CA MET A 63 -12.49 -6.95 -16.92
C MET A 63 -12.36 -7.05 -15.40
N GLU A 64 -11.13 -7.00 -14.89
CA GLU A 64 -10.82 -7.06 -13.46
C GLU A 64 -11.41 -5.84 -12.74
N LEU A 65 -11.29 -4.64 -13.32
CA LEU A 65 -11.89 -3.43 -12.77
C LEU A 65 -13.43 -3.51 -12.75
N LYS A 66 -14.04 -4.05 -13.80
CA LYS A 66 -15.50 -4.24 -13.86
C LYS A 66 -15.95 -5.25 -12.81
N GLN A 67 -15.24 -6.37 -12.66
CA GLN A 67 -15.50 -7.36 -11.63
C GLN A 67 -15.35 -6.76 -10.23
N ALA A 68 -14.28 -6.00 -9.96
CA ALA A 68 -14.08 -5.33 -8.68
C ALA A 68 -15.19 -4.32 -8.38
N GLN A 69 -15.67 -3.60 -9.38
CA GLN A 69 -16.84 -2.72 -9.24
C GLN A 69 -18.09 -3.51 -8.86
N GLN A 70 -18.35 -4.64 -9.52
CA GLN A 70 -19.50 -5.49 -9.22
C GLN A 70 -19.44 -6.09 -7.82
N THR A 71 -18.25 -6.54 -7.39
CA THR A 71 -18.03 -7.16 -6.08
C THR A 71 -18.04 -6.15 -4.94
N TYR A 72 -17.40 -5.00 -5.11
CA TYR A 72 -17.11 -4.06 -4.02
C TYR A 72 -17.87 -2.73 -4.11
N GLY A 73 -18.55 -2.46 -5.22
CA GLY A 73 -19.27 -1.20 -5.45
C GLY A 73 -18.36 0.01 -5.74
N VAL A 74 -17.04 -0.22 -5.87
CA VAL A 74 -16.05 0.85 -6.05
C VAL A 74 -15.82 1.09 -7.54
N PRO A 75 -15.98 2.32 -8.06
CA PRO A 75 -15.83 2.60 -9.48
C PRO A 75 -14.40 2.32 -10.01
N PRO A 76 -14.26 1.82 -11.25
CA PRO A 76 -12.97 1.53 -11.89
C PRO A 76 -11.98 2.69 -11.86
N HIS A 77 -12.47 3.92 -12.04
CA HIS A 77 -11.64 5.11 -12.06
C HIS A 77 -11.09 5.47 -10.68
N ILE A 78 -11.80 5.14 -9.58
CA ILE A 78 -11.32 5.34 -8.21
C ILE A 78 -10.17 4.38 -7.90
N ILE A 79 -10.36 3.08 -8.18
CA ILE A 79 -9.33 2.05 -8.00
C ILE A 79 -8.08 2.43 -8.82
N THR A 80 -8.28 2.77 -10.09
CA THR A 80 -7.19 3.21 -10.98
C THR A 80 -6.48 4.46 -10.45
N ALA A 81 -7.23 5.46 -9.95
CA ALA A 81 -6.65 6.68 -9.42
C ALA A 81 -5.76 6.41 -8.20
N ILE A 82 -6.17 5.53 -7.29
CA ILE A 82 -5.37 5.13 -6.12
C ILE A 82 -4.04 4.50 -6.56
N ILE A 83 -4.08 3.49 -7.41
CA ILE A 83 -2.87 2.81 -7.90
C ILE A 83 -1.94 3.79 -8.63
N GLY A 84 -2.51 4.72 -9.41
CA GLY A 84 -1.77 5.78 -10.09
C GLY A 84 -1.15 6.80 -9.13
N VAL A 85 -1.83 7.12 -8.03
CA VAL A 85 -1.34 8.01 -6.98
C VAL A 85 -0.19 7.41 -6.22
N GLU A 86 -0.36 6.18 -5.77
CA GLU A 86 0.59 5.49 -4.90
C GLU A 86 1.89 5.15 -5.63
N THR A 87 1.82 4.56 -6.82
CA THR A 87 3.02 3.97 -7.44
C THR A 87 3.18 4.29 -8.92
N LEU A 88 2.32 5.15 -9.48
CA LEU A 88 2.26 5.39 -10.92
C LEU A 88 2.12 4.05 -11.68
N TYR A 89 1.15 3.23 -11.25
CA TYR A 89 0.83 1.94 -11.87
C TYR A 89 1.98 0.94 -11.80
N GLY A 90 2.63 0.86 -10.64
CA GLY A 90 3.73 -0.06 -10.38
C GLY A 90 5.13 0.44 -10.77
N LYS A 91 5.26 1.62 -11.39
CA LYS A 91 6.58 2.18 -11.74
C LYS A 91 7.43 2.52 -10.50
N ASN A 92 6.80 2.91 -9.40
CA ASN A 92 7.45 3.37 -8.17
C ASN A 92 6.87 2.66 -6.94
N THR A 93 7.17 1.37 -6.74
CA THR A 93 6.70 0.58 -5.59
C THR A 93 7.61 0.68 -4.35
N GLY A 94 8.75 1.36 -4.49
CA GLY A 94 9.78 1.49 -3.47
C GLY A 94 10.91 0.48 -3.63
N GLY A 95 12.10 0.82 -3.12
CA GLY A 95 13.34 0.04 -3.33
C GLY A 95 13.87 -0.68 -2.09
N TYR A 96 13.26 -0.46 -0.93
CA TYR A 96 13.75 -1.06 0.32
C TYR A 96 13.16 -2.45 0.50
N ALA A 97 13.94 -3.39 1.04
CA ALA A 97 13.35 -4.62 1.58
C ALA A 97 12.43 -4.23 2.74
N VAL A 98 11.18 -4.71 2.73
CA VAL A 98 10.16 -4.30 3.72
C VAL A 98 10.61 -4.67 5.13
N MET A 99 11.21 -5.85 5.30
CA MET A 99 11.76 -6.28 6.59
C MET A 99 12.84 -5.33 7.10
N GLU A 100 13.74 -4.86 6.25
CA GLU A 100 14.79 -3.90 6.63
C GLU A 100 14.21 -2.56 7.05
N ALA A 101 13.20 -2.07 6.31
CA ALA A 101 12.51 -0.82 6.63
C ALA A 101 11.80 -0.91 7.99
N LEU A 102 10.98 -1.94 8.18
CA LEU A 102 10.21 -2.12 9.41
C LEU A 102 11.11 -2.40 10.61
N ARG A 103 12.15 -3.24 10.48
CA ARG A 103 13.15 -3.46 11.53
C ARG A 103 13.86 -2.15 11.90
N THR A 104 14.30 -1.38 10.90
CA THR A 104 14.98 -0.10 11.11
C THR A 104 14.12 0.85 11.93
N LEU A 105 12.82 0.95 11.62
CA LEU A 105 11.91 1.85 12.32
C LEU A 105 11.43 1.31 13.67
N ALA A 106 11.21 0.00 13.78
CA ALA A 106 10.78 -0.67 15.01
C ALA A 106 11.77 -0.55 16.16
N PHE A 107 13.07 -0.53 15.85
CA PHE A 107 14.15 -0.51 16.84
C PHE A 107 15.00 0.77 16.79
N GLY A 108 15.01 1.50 15.68
CA GLY A 108 15.81 2.71 15.49
C GLY A 108 15.02 4.03 15.50
N TYR A 109 13.69 4.01 15.59
CA TYR A 109 12.87 5.23 15.59
C TYR A 109 11.89 5.29 16.77
N PRO A 110 12.33 5.77 17.96
CA PRO A 110 11.55 5.73 19.19
C PRO A 110 10.14 6.34 19.10
N LYS A 111 10.00 7.47 18.37
CA LYS A 111 8.72 8.22 18.26
C LYS A 111 7.54 7.37 17.77
N ARG A 112 7.79 6.35 16.93
CA ARG A 112 6.74 5.46 16.39
C ARG A 112 7.11 3.97 16.50
N ALA A 113 8.05 3.62 17.38
CA ALA A 113 8.57 2.26 17.50
C ALA A 113 7.46 1.23 17.75
N LYS A 114 6.46 1.54 18.60
CA LYS A 114 5.32 0.64 18.88
C LYS A 114 4.53 0.30 17.61
N PHE A 115 4.24 1.29 16.77
CA PHE A 115 3.53 1.09 15.51
C PHE A 115 4.35 0.19 14.56
N PHE A 116 5.62 0.52 14.35
CA PHE A 116 6.46 -0.25 13.42
C PHE A 116 6.80 -1.66 13.92
N ARG A 117 6.86 -1.89 15.24
CA ARG A 117 6.94 -3.25 15.80
C ARG A 117 5.68 -4.05 15.50
N SER A 118 4.51 -3.44 15.59
CA SER A 118 3.26 -4.09 15.21
C SER A 118 3.22 -4.42 13.73
N GLU A 119 3.64 -3.50 12.85
CA GLU A 119 3.72 -3.76 11.41
C GLU A 119 4.79 -4.81 11.06
N LEU A 120 5.92 -4.86 11.77
CA LEU A 120 6.93 -5.92 11.62
C LEU A 120 6.37 -7.30 12.01
N GLU A 121 5.60 -7.37 13.10
CA GLU A 121 4.88 -8.60 13.48
C GLU A 121 3.90 -9.03 12.38
N GLN A 122 3.08 -8.10 11.87
CA GLN A 122 2.15 -8.39 10.77
C GLN A 122 2.87 -8.83 9.50
N TYR A 123 4.01 -8.23 9.18
CA TYR A 123 4.81 -8.58 8.02
C TYR A 123 5.38 -10.00 8.09
N LEU A 124 5.93 -10.39 9.24
CA LEU A 124 6.47 -11.75 9.42
C LEU A 124 5.37 -12.81 9.33
N LEU A 125 4.18 -12.53 9.89
CA LEU A 125 3.02 -13.39 9.75
C LEU A 125 2.57 -13.51 8.29
N MET A 126 2.46 -12.37 7.59
CA MET A 126 2.12 -12.32 6.18
C MET A 126 3.12 -13.12 5.33
N ALA A 127 4.42 -12.93 5.54
CA ALA A 127 5.44 -13.64 4.78
C ALA A 127 5.33 -15.16 4.98
N ARG A 128 5.01 -15.62 6.20
CA ARG A 128 4.75 -17.04 6.48
C ARG A 128 3.47 -17.54 5.80
N GLU A 129 2.39 -16.76 5.83
CA GLU A 129 1.09 -17.09 5.20
C GLU A 129 1.22 -17.23 3.68
N GLU A 130 1.96 -16.32 3.04
CA GLU A 130 2.14 -16.29 1.58
C GLU A 130 3.35 -17.12 1.10
N GLY A 131 4.07 -17.79 2.01
CA GLY A 131 5.27 -18.58 1.69
C GLY A 131 6.41 -17.74 1.10
N LEU A 132 6.51 -16.47 1.47
CA LEU A 132 7.51 -15.53 0.99
C LEU A 132 8.77 -15.56 1.85
N GLU A 133 9.94 -15.43 1.20
CA GLU A 133 11.19 -15.17 1.91
C GLU A 133 11.18 -13.72 2.45
N PRO A 134 11.29 -13.48 3.77
CA PRO A 134 11.03 -12.17 4.37
C PRO A 134 11.91 -11.00 3.89
N LEU A 135 13.09 -11.21 3.33
CA LEU A 135 13.95 -10.13 2.82
C LEU A 135 13.65 -9.77 1.35
N THR A 136 12.84 -10.57 0.67
CA THR A 136 12.56 -10.42 -0.76
C THR A 136 11.55 -9.31 -1.08
N PRO A 137 10.37 -9.23 -0.42
CA PRO A 137 9.39 -8.20 -0.72
C PRO A 137 9.93 -6.78 -0.58
N LYS A 138 9.63 -5.94 -1.58
CA LYS A 138 10.06 -4.53 -1.66
C LYS A 138 8.95 -3.56 -1.30
N GLY A 139 9.32 -2.40 -0.79
CA GLY A 139 8.37 -1.37 -0.41
C GLY A 139 9.01 -0.01 -0.19
N SER A 140 8.19 0.92 0.30
CA SER A 140 8.64 2.25 0.68
C SER A 140 9.55 2.21 1.91
N TYR A 141 10.18 3.36 2.19
CA TYR A 141 10.99 3.54 3.39
C TYR A 141 10.19 3.31 4.69
N ALA A 142 8.87 3.41 4.65
CA ALA A 142 7.99 3.21 5.80
C ALA A 142 7.41 1.78 5.88
N GLY A 143 7.74 0.90 4.94
CA GLY A 143 7.24 -0.47 4.88
C GLY A 143 5.89 -0.63 4.18
N ALA A 144 5.43 0.38 3.43
CA ALA A 144 4.27 0.25 2.56
C ALA A 144 4.63 -0.55 1.30
N MET A 145 3.76 -1.47 0.88
CA MET A 145 4.11 -2.58 0.00
C MET A 145 3.35 -2.56 -1.32
N GLY A 146 4.02 -3.02 -2.37
CA GLY A 146 3.42 -3.28 -3.67
C GLY A 146 2.85 -2.04 -4.37
N MET A 147 2.07 -2.28 -5.42
CA MET A 147 1.39 -1.24 -6.19
C MET A 147 0.38 -0.39 -5.40
N PRO A 148 -0.35 -0.92 -4.38
CA PRO A 148 -1.31 -0.12 -3.61
C PRO A 148 -0.72 0.49 -2.35
N GLN A 149 0.58 0.30 -2.08
CA GLN A 149 1.26 0.79 -0.87
C GLN A 149 0.56 0.39 0.44
N PHE A 150 0.12 -0.87 0.53
CA PHE A 150 -0.47 -1.39 1.77
C PHE A 150 0.60 -1.58 2.84
N MET A 151 0.30 -1.15 4.06
CA MET A 151 1.04 -1.61 5.23
C MET A 151 0.77 -3.11 5.45
N PRO A 152 1.68 -3.87 6.09
CA PRO A 152 1.47 -5.29 6.37
C PRO A 152 0.16 -5.61 7.08
N SER A 153 -0.26 -4.78 8.04
CA SER A 153 -1.56 -4.93 8.68
C SER A 153 -2.74 -4.78 7.72
N SER A 154 -2.65 -3.86 6.75
CA SER A 154 -3.65 -3.69 5.69
C SER A 154 -3.63 -4.86 4.71
N PHE A 155 -2.46 -5.39 4.35
CA PHE A 155 -2.36 -6.59 3.53
C PHE A 155 -3.14 -7.75 4.18
N ARG A 156 -2.82 -8.09 5.42
CA ARG A 156 -3.43 -9.26 6.07
C ARG A 156 -4.94 -9.13 6.23
N LYS A 157 -5.46 -7.91 6.35
CA LYS A 157 -6.91 -7.64 6.51
C LYS A 157 -7.67 -7.52 5.18
N TYR A 158 -7.04 -6.96 4.16
CA TYR A 158 -7.76 -6.45 2.99
C TYR A 158 -7.22 -6.94 1.65
N ALA A 159 -6.01 -7.52 1.60
CA ALA A 159 -5.53 -8.13 0.38
C ALA A 159 -6.38 -9.36 0.03
N VAL A 160 -6.71 -9.52 -1.25
CA VAL A 160 -7.51 -10.62 -1.79
C VAL A 160 -6.78 -11.25 -2.97
N ASP A 161 -6.90 -12.57 -3.07
CA ASP A 161 -6.56 -13.34 -4.26
C ASP A 161 -7.73 -13.16 -5.22
N PHE A 162 -7.57 -12.25 -6.18
CA PHE A 162 -8.67 -11.78 -7.02
C PHE A 162 -8.75 -12.56 -8.34
N ASP A 163 -7.64 -13.15 -8.78
CA ASP A 163 -7.61 -14.05 -9.93
C ASP A 163 -7.79 -15.54 -9.55
N GLY A 164 -7.78 -15.88 -8.26
CA GLY A 164 -8.11 -17.21 -7.74
C GLY A 164 -6.96 -18.21 -7.83
N ASN A 165 -5.71 -17.74 -7.91
CA ASN A 165 -4.53 -18.59 -8.07
C ASN A 165 -3.97 -19.15 -6.75
N GLY A 166 -4.59 -18.81 -5.61
CA GLY A 166 -4.20 -19.23 -4.26
C GLY A 166 -3.21 -18.30 -3.56
N LYS A 167 -2.86 -17.13 -4.13
CA LYS A 167 -1.89 -16.18 -3.56
C LYS A 167 -2.41 -14.75 -3.61
N ARG A 168 -1.93 -13.92 -2.69
CA ARG A 168 -2.22 -12.47 -2.67
C ARG A 168 -0.96 -11.71 -3.10
N ASP A 169 -0.82 -11.39 -4.38
CA ASP A 169 0.36 -10.72 -4.91
C ASP A 169 0.12 -9.24 -5.26
N LEU A 170 0.43 -8.36 -4.30
CA LEU A 170 0.31 -6.90 -4.49
C LEU A 170 1.47 -6.28 -5.30
N TRP A 171 2.48 -7.06 -5.71
CA TRP A 171 3.63 -6.57 -6.46
C TRP A 171 3.51 -6.84 -7.95
N SER A 172 3.09 -8.05 -8.34
CA SER A 172 3.12 -8.48 -9.73
C SER A 172 1.78 -8.90 -10.31
N SER A 173 0.72 -9.06 -9.50
CA SER A 173 -0.65 -9.31 -9.99
C SER A 173 -1.49 -8.02 -9.96
N PRO A 174 -1.72 -7.37 -11.12
CA PRO A 174 -2.69 -6.27 -11.22
C PRO A 174 -4.10 -6.68 -10.78
N SER A 175 -4.49 -7.95 -10.96
CA SER A 175 -5.79 -8.46 -10.53
C SER A 175 -5.92 -8.35 -9.01
N ASP A 176 -4.95 -8.90 -8.27
CA ASP A 176 -4.95 -8.83 -6.80
C ASP A 176 -4.86 -7.39 -6.29
N VAL A 177 -4.08 -6.54 -6.96
CA VAL A 177 -4.01 -5.11 -6.62
C VAL A 177 -5.38 -4.45 -6.79
N ILE A 178 -6.07 -4.67 -7.92
CA ILE A 178 -7.39 -4.11 -8.20
C ILE A 178 -8.41 -4.59 -7.17
N GLY A 179 -8.48 -5.91 -6.95
CA GLY A 179 -9.39 -6.51 -5.98
C GLY A 179 -9.13 -6.01 -4.56
N SER A 180 -7.86 -5.90 -4.16
CA SER A 180 -7.47 -5.49 -2.81
C SER A 180 -7.78 -4.03 -2.53
N VAL A 181 -7.60 -3.13 -3.52
CA VAL A 181 -8.02 -1.73 -3.39
C VAL A 181 -9.55 -1.64 -3.31
N GLY A 182 -10.27 -2.38 -4.14
CA GLY A 182 -11.74 -2.45 -4.08
C GLY A 182 -12.25 -2.93 -2.72
N ASN A 183 -11.72 -4.05 -2.23
CA ASN A 183 -12.04 -4.61 -0.92
C ASN A 183 -11.71 -3.62 0.21
N TYR A 184 -10.56 -2.95 0.16
CA TYR A 184 -10.19 -1.95 1.16
C TYR A 184 -11.23 -0.84 1.25
N PHE A 185 -11.63 -0.24 0.12
CA PHE A 185 -12.65 0.81 0.11
C PHE A 185 -14.00 0.32 0.63
N SER A 186 -14.45 -0.85 0.18
CA SER A 186 -15.70 -1.47 0.65
C SER A 186 -15.69 -1.69 2.17
N ARG A 187 -14.60 -2.23 2.71
CA ARG A 187 -14.41 -2.45 4.16
C ARG A 187 -14.33 -1.16 4.97
N HIS A 188 -14.00 -0.02 4.34
CA HIS A 188 -13.98 1.30 4.96
C HIS A 188 -15.24 2.14 4.67
N GLY A 189 -16.33 1.49 4.28
CA GLY A 189 -17.65 2.11 4.22
C GLY A 189 -17.93 2.89 2.94
N TRP A 190 -17.24 2.59 1.84
CA TRP A 190 -17.61 3.12 0.53
C TRP A 190 -19.07 2.80 0.20
N ARG A 191 -19.82 3.81 -0.23
CA ARG A 191 -21.23 3.67 -0.62
C ARG A 191 -21.36 3.81 -2.12
N ALA A 192 -21.80 2.73 -2.77
CA ALA A 192 -21.94 2.70 -4.22
C ALA A 192 -22.99 3.70 -4.70
N GLY A 193 -22.68 4.44 -5.76
CA GLY A 193 -23.60 5.40 -6.38
C GLY A 193 -23.68 6.78 -5.69
N GLU A 194 -23.09 6.94 -4.50
CA GLU A 194 -23.01 8.24 -3.85
C GLU A 194 -21.90 9.12 -4.47
N ALA A 195 -22.12 10.44 -4.48
CA ALA A 195 -21.11 11.38 -4.94
C ALA A 195 -19.99 11.52 -3.91
N VAL A 196 -18.75 11.65 -4.38
CA VAL A 196 -17.57 11.80 -3.50
C VAL A 196 -17.48 13.22 -2.91
N ALA A 197 -17.74 14.23 -3.73
CA ALA A 197 -17.69 15.63 -3.34
C ALA A 197 -18.54 16.48 -4.29
N PHE A 198 -19.07 17.59 -3.77
CA PHE A 198 -19.78 18.60 -4.55
C PHE A 198 -19.01 19.92 -4.50
N LYS A 199 -19.02 20.67 -5.60
CA LYS A 199 -18.56 22.04 -5.58
C LYS A 199 -19.66 22.89 -4.94
N LEU A 200 -19.33 23.58 -3.85
CA LEU A 200 -20.23 24.59 -3.29
C LEU A 200 -20.26 25.80 -4.24
N GLU A 201 -21.45 26.22 -4.62
CA GLU A 201 -21.63 27.53 -5.23
C GLU A 201 -21.45 28.59 -4.15
N GLN A 202 -20.56 29.56 -4.38
CA GLN A 202 -20.45 30.71 -3.50
C GLN A 202 -21.70 31.56 -3.68
N GLN A 203 -22.50 31.75 -2.64
CA GLN A 203 -23.47 32.83 -2.64
C GLN A 203 -22.70 34.16 -2.80
N PRO A 204 -23.11 35.06 -3.71
CA PRO A 204 -22.50 36.37 -3.77
C PRO A 204 -22.63 37.06 -2.40
N PRO A 205 -21.63 37.84 -1.95
CA PRO A 205 -21.78 38.63 -0.74
C PRO A 205 -23.02 39.53 -0.91
N GLY A 206 -23.95 39.43 0.05
CA GLY A 206 -25.13 40.27 0.12
C GLY A 206 -24.80 41.71 0.48
#